data_AF-H2YQ76-F1
#
_entry.id   AF-H2YQ76-F1
#
_cell.length_a   1.000
_cell.length_b   1.000
_cell.length_c   1.000
_cell.angle_alpha   90.00
_cell.angle_beta   90.00
_cell.angle_gamma   90.00
#
_symmetry.space_group_name_H-M   'P 1'
#
loop_
_entity.id
_entity.type
_entity.pdbx_description
1 polymer ?
#
loop_
_entity_poly.entity_id
_entity_poly.type
_entity_poly.pdbx_seq_one_letter_code
_entity_poly.pdbx_strand_id
1 'polypeptide(L)'
;MCNLLCMLVLIVAYQGSVLAFPSGSPSSACTSMAPRHNDGSGGLYSAQPHASSVYTIITDKANYSVNQEVRVWIADSRTGADRGYKGIMLQARVPNGTAPQGIWMNPPTNTKMIMCSSANDTISHSNTMVKNESNVFIWKPDGISADVQFVLTVAQRKSIFWVQQKSGLVKFNSASTLASSVLTLVLSFSFALLL
;
A
#
# COMPACT_ATOMS: atom_id res chain seq x y z
N MET A 1 31.66 18.10 38.13
CA MET A 1 31.93 16.86 37.37
C MET A 1 30.67 16.01 37.12
N CYS A 2 29.58 16.15 37.89
CA CYS A 2 28.33 15.40 37.69
C CYS A 2 27.54 15.81 36.42
N ASN A 3 27.57 17.10 36.03
CA ASN A 3 26.79 17.61 34.90
C ASN A 3 27.23 17.07 33.52
N LEU A 4 28.52 16.84 33.30
CA LEU A 4 29.02 16.37 32.00
C LEU A 4 28.73 14.87 31.80
N LEU A 5 28.84 14.09 32.87
CA LEU A 5 28.46 12.67 32.90
C LEU A 5 26.95 12.49 32.72
N CYS A 6 26.11 13.31 33.35
CA CYS A 6 24.65 13.28 33.14
C CYS A 6 24.27 13.61 31.70
N MET A 7 24.91 14.58 31.05
CA MET A 7 24.65 14.93 29.64
C MET A 7 25.09 13.81 28.69
N LEU A 8 26.21 13.14 28.94
CA LEU A 8 26.66 11.97 28.16
C LEU A 8 25.70 10.78 28.29
N VAL A 9 25.17 10.51 29.48
CA VAL A 9 24.19 9.44 29.70
C VAL A 9 22.86 9.73 28.99
N LEU A 10 22.42 10.99 28.97
CA LEU A 10 21.20 11.42 28.26
C LEU A 10 21.34 11.34 26.73
N ILE A 11 22.53 11.62 26.19
CA ILE A 11 22.79 11.51 24.74
C ILE A 11 22.86 10.05 24.28
N VAL A 12 23.41 9.14 25.10
CA VAL A 12 23.42 7.69 24.80
C VAL A 12 22.01 7.09 24.91
N ALA A 13 21.18 7.57 25.85
CA ALA A 13 19.77 7.16 25.98
C ALA A 13 18.88 7.68 24.83
N TYR A 14 19.28 8.75 24.13
CA TYR A 14 18.62 9.26 22.93
C TYR A 14 19.09 8.59 21.63
N GLN A 15 19.79 7.46 21.71
CA GLN A 15 19.85 6.55 20.57
C GLN A 15 18.54 5.75 20.54
N GLY A 16 17.48 6.43 20.06
CA GLY A 16 16.21 5.81 19.76
C GLY A 16 16.48 4.55 18.98
N SER A 17 16.24 3.41 19.61
CA SER A 17 16.28 2.11 18.96
C SER A 17 15.24 2.21 17.86
N VAL A 18 15.66 2.51 16.64
CA VAL A 18 14.76 2.49 15.49
C VAL A 18 14.46 1.03 15.31
N LEU A 19 13.40 0.58 15.98
CA LEU A 19 12.80 -0.71 15.79
C LEU A 19 12.67 -0.85 14.28
N ALA A 20 13.56 -1.63 13.66
CA ALA A 20 13.24 -2.21 12.38
C ALA A 20 11.87 -2.83 12.65
N PHE A 21 10.85 -2.47 11.88
CA PHE A 21 9.52 -3.01 12.08
C PHE A 21 9.44 -4.29 11.26
N PRO A 22 9.91 -5.46 11.77
CA PRO A 22 9.71 -6.71 11.04
C PRO A 22 8.21 -6.93 10.86
N SER A 23 7.38 -6.36 11.74
CA SER A 23 5.94 -6.50 11.78
C SER A 23 5.17 -5.56 10.86
N GLY A 24 5.81 -4.68 10.09
CA GLY A 24 5.16 -3.85 9.05
C GLY A 24 5.47 -2.36 9.09
N SER A 25 5.08 -1.64 8.04
CA SER A 25 5.33 -0.20 7.87
C SER A 25 4.55 0.63 8.90
N PRO A 26 5.16 1.67 9.50
CA PRO A 26 4.46 2.60 10.38
C PRO A 26 3.53 3.53 9.58
N SER A 27 2.48 4.04 10.23
CA SER A 27 1.55 4.99 9.62
C SER A 27 2.22 6.30 9.18
N SER A 28 3.32 6.69 9.82
CA SER A 28 4.12 7.85 9.43
C SER A 28 4.77 7.72 8.04
N ALA A 29 4.87 6.51 7.47
CA ALA A 29 5.40 6.28 6.13
C ALA A 29 4.31 6.35 5.05
N CYS A 30 3.03 6.47 5.40
CA CYS A 30 1.92 6.34 4.48
C CYS A 30 1.95 7.33 3.31
N THR A 31 2.28 8.60 3.57
CA THR A 31 2.30 9.63 2.53
C THR A 31 3.51 9.49 1.62
N SER A 32 4.72 9.43 2.22
CA SER A 32 5.99 9.36 1.47
C SER A 32 6.21 8.01 0.79
N MET A 33 5.59 6.96 1.34
CA MET A 33 5.84 5.56 1.01
C MET A 33 7.31 5.15 1.16
N ALA A 34 8.13 5.94 1.86
CA ALA A 34 9.57 5.72 1.94
C ALA A 34 9.94 5.00 3.24
N PRO A 35 10.58 3.82 3.18
CA PRO A 35 11.17 3.19 4.35
C PRO A 35 12.25 4.09 4.97
N ARG A 36 12.30 4.15 6.31
CA ARG A 36 13.34 4.88 7.05
C ARG A 36 14.19 3.88 7.82
N HIS A 37 15.17 3.31 7.13
CA HIS A 37 16.05 2.28 7.68
C HIS A 37 17.47 2.81 7.83
N ASN A 38 18.03 2.72 9.05
CA ASN A 38 19.41 3.11 9.31
C ASN A 38 20.41 2.25 8.53
N ASP A 39 21.43 2.90 7.96
CA ASP A 39 22.50 2.28 7.18
C ASP A 39 23.67 1.75 8.03
N GLY A 40 23.68 2.08 9.34
CA GLY A 40 24.74 1.69 10.27
C GLY A 40 25.85 2.74 10.45
N SER A 41 25.85 3.82 9.65
CA SER A 41 26.77 4.95 9.73
C SER A 41 26.12 6.25 10.22
N GLY A 42 24.91 6.15 10.80
CA GLY A 42 24.12 7.32 11.22
C GLY A 42 23.27 7.93 10.09
N GLY A 43 23.28 7.33 8.90
CA GLY A 43 22.44 7.71 7.77
C GLY A 43 21.26 6.76 7.56
N LEU A 44 20.52 6.99 6.48
CA LEU A 44 19.41 6.15 6.03
C LEU A 44 19.75 5.53 4.67
N TYR A 45 19.34 4.30 4.44
CA TYR A 45 19.35 3.75 3.09
C TYR A 45 18.45 4.56 2.17
N SER A 46 18.94 4.83 0.96
CA SER A 46 18.16 5.48 -0.11
C SER A 46 17.47 4.44 -0.99
N ALA A 47 16.34 4.83 -1.57
CA ALA A 47 15.67 4.02 -2.57
C ALA A 47 16.57 3.83 -3.79
N GLN A 48 16.45 2.67 -4.43
CA GLN A 48 17.04 2.42 -5.73
C GLN A 48 16.39 3.32 -6.79
N PRO A 49 17.08 3.62 -7.91
CA PRO A 49 16.51 4.38 -9.01
C PRO A 49 15.15 3.82 -9.45
N HIS A 50 14.17 4.69 -9.70
CA HIS A 50 12.81 4.27 -10.01
C HIS A 50 12.75 3.30 -11.21
N ALA A 51 13.48 3.62 -12.28
CA ALA A 51 13.54 2.85 -13.51
C ALA A 51 14.30 1.50 -13.40
N SER A 52 15.01 1.25 -12.29
CA SER A 52 15.69 -0.03 -12.07
C SER A 52 14.82 -1.07 -11.37
N SER A 53 13.55 -0.75 -11.09
CA SER A 53 12.63 -1.69 -10.46
C SER A 53 12.41 -2.91 -11.35
N VAL A 54 12.58 -4.07 -10.73
CA VAL A 54 12.25 -5.39 -11.30
C VAL A 54 10.82 -5.82 -10.99
N TYR A 55 10.09 -4.99 -10.23
CA TYR A 55 8.72 -5.27 -9.82
C TYR A 55 7.73 -4.38 -10.57
N THR A 56 6.64 -5.00 -11.02
CA THR A 56 5.55 -4.32 -11.72
C THR A 56 4.22 -4.66 -11.04
N ILE A 57 3.39 -3.65 -10.84
CA ILE A 57 2.02 -3.84 -10.34
C ILE A 57 1.13 -4.24 -11.50
N ILE A 58 0.46 -5.39 -11.39
CA ILE A 58 -0.49 -5.88 -12.38
C ILE A 58 -1.88 -5.90 -11.75
N THR A 59 -2.89 -5.53 -12.55
CA THR A 59 -4.29 -5.57 -12.18
C THR A 59 -5.04 -6.53 -13.10
N ASP A 60 -6.07 -7.22 -12.60
CA ASP A 60 -6.91 -8.10 -13.42
C ASP A 60 -7.81 -7.34 -14.40
N LYS A 61 -7.98 -6.03 -14.18
CA LYS A 61 -8.80 -5.14 -15.01
C LYS A 61 -8.25 -3.73 -15.06
N ALA A 62 -8.59 -3.03 -16.15
CA ALA A 62 -8.29 -1.61 -16.38
C ALA A 62 -9.46 -0.68 -16.05
N ASN A 63 -10.63 -1.22 -15.69
CA ASN A 63 -11.82 -0.46 -15.34
C ASN A 63 -12.50 -1.10 -14.11
N TYR A 64 -13.10 -0.28 -13.26
CA TYR A 64 -13.87 -0.75 -12.10
C TYR A 64 -15.17 0.04 -11.93
N SER A 65 -16.13 -0.55 -11.25
CA SER A 65 -17.41 0.07 -10.87
C SER A 65 -17.55 0.11 -9.36
N VAL A 66 -18.52 0.87 -8.85
CA VAL A 66 -18.87 0.83 -7.42
C VAL A 66 -19.11 -0.63 -7.00
N ASN A 67 -18.51 -1.03 -5.87
CA ASN A 67 -18.51 -2.39 -5.32
C ASN A 67 -17.80 -3.48 -6.13
N GLN A 68 -17.18 -3.17 -7.26
CA GLN A 68 -16.41 -4.15 -8.01
C GLN A 68 -14.99 -4.28 -7.46
N GLU A 69 -14.63 -5.47 -7.00
CA GLU A 69 -13.27 -5.78 -6.55
C GLU A 69 -12.28 -5.71 -7.72
N VAL A 70 -11.05 -5.27 -7.42
CA VAL A 70 -9.89 -5.33 -8.32
C VAL A 70 -8.85 -6.23 -7.67
N ARG A 71 -8.33 -7.20 -8.44
CA ARG A 71 -7.24 -8.06 -8.00
C ARG A 71 -5.94 -7.47 -8.46
N VAL A 72 -5.00 -7.35 -7.53
CA VAL A 72 -3.69 -6.74 -7.74
C VAL A 72 -2.61 -7.73 -7.34
N TRP A 73 -1.60 -7.93 -8.17
CA TRP A 73 -0.42 -8.71 -7.81
C TRP A 73 0.85 -8.01 -8.25
N ILE A 74 1.95 -8.38 -7.62
CA ILE A 74 3.27 -7.81 -7.90
C ILE A 74 4.06 -8.83 -8.71
N ALA A 75 4.21 -8.56 -10.00
CA ALA A 75 5.08 -9.33 -10.87
C ALA A 75 6.55 -9.02 -10.55
N ASP A 76 7.41 -10.02 -10.70
CA ASP A 76 8.85 -9.93 -10.50
C ASP A 76 9.55 -10.53 -11.72
N SER A 77 10.30 -9.70 -12.45
CA SER A 77 10.97 -10.09 -13.69
C SER A 77 12.22 -10.94 -13.47
N ARG A 78 12.69 -11.06 -12.22
CA ARG A 78 13.86 -11.89 -11.89
C ARG A 78 13.51 -13.38 -11.89
N THR A 79 14.54 -14.19 -12.10
CA THR A 79 14.49 -15.65 -12.01
C THR A 79 15.41 -16.15 -10.88
N GLY A 80 15.21 -17.40 -10.44
CA GLY A 80 16.07 -18.05 -9.45
C GLY A 80 15.75 -17.70 -7.99
N ALA A 81 16.72 -17.94 -7.11
CA ALA A 81 16.54 -17.93 -5.66
C ALA A 81 16.22 -16.55 -5.05
N ASP A 82 16.55 -15.46 -5.76
CA ASP A 82 16.31 -14.08 -5.30
C ASP A 82 14.91 -13.56 -5.65
N ARG A 83 14.08 -14.38 -6.30
CA ARG A 83 12.71 -14.03 -6.70
C ARG A 83 11.81 -13.80 -5.48
N GLY A 84 10.97 -12.77 -5.56
CA GLY A 84 10.09 -12.33 -4.49
C GLY A 84 10.62 -11.13 -3.70
N TYR A 85 9.80 -10.66 -2.76
CA TYR A 85 10.02 -9.45 -1.97
C TYR A 85 9.74 -9.72 -0.48
N LYS A 86 10.41 -8.99 0.41
CA LYS A 86 10.25 -9.13 1.87
C LYS A 86 9.37 -8.05 2.47
N GLY A 87 9.54 -6.81 2.02
CA GLY A 87 8.71 -5.66 2.45
C GLY A 87 7.77 -5.20 1.34
N ILE A 88 6.58 -4.74 1.74
CA ILE A 88 5.59 -4.16 0.85
C ILE A 88 4.86 -3.01 1.56
N MET A 89 4.55 -1.96 0.82
CA MET A 89 3.54 -0.98 1.17
C MET A 89 2.75 -0.66 -0.10
N LEU A 90 1.47 -1.03 -0.13
CA LEU A 90 0.64 -0.92 -1.34
C LEU A 90 -0.66 -0.17 -1.02
N GLN A 91 -0.95 0.84 -1.83
CA GLN A 91 -2.11 1.72 -1.71
C GLN A 91 -2.79 1.90 -3.06
N ALA A 92 -4.11 2.12 -3.07
CA ALA A 92 -4.77 2.73 -4.22
C ALA A 92 -4.85 4.24 -3.97
N ARG A 93 -4.50 5.07 -4.94
CA ARG A 93 -4.59 6.53 -4.85
C ARG A 93 -5.25 7.09 -6.10
N VAL A 94 -5.93 8.24 -5.98
CA VAL A 94 -6.27 9.04 -7.16
C VAL A 94 -4.98 9.52 -7.83
N PRO A 95 -4.96 9.69 -9.18
CA PRO A 95 -3.80 10.23 -9.88
C PRO A 95 -3.32 11.55 -9.25
N ASN A 96 -2.01 11.65 -9.02
CA ASN A 96 -1.37 12.79 -8.35
C ASN A 96 -1.79 13.02 -6.87
N GLY A 97 -2.66 12.19 -6.32
CA GLY A 97 -3.01 12.20 -4.90
C GLY A 97 -1.99 11.48 -4.03
N THR A 98 -1.98 11.85 -2.75
CA THR A 98 -1.10 11.24 -1.74
C THR A 98 -1.85 10.40 -0.71
N ALA A 99 -3.17 10.57 -0.61
CA ALA A 99 -4.00 9.82 0.31
C ALA A 99 -4.44 8.47 -0.31
N PRO A 100 -4.31 7.36 0.42
CA PRO A 100 -4.92 6.09 0.02
C PRO A 100 -6.44 6.19 -0.05
N GLN A 101 -7.04 5.36 -0.89
CA GLN A 101 -8.47 5.32 -1.20
C GLN A 101 -8.98 3.88 -1.26
N GLY A 102 -10.25 3.71 -0.93
CA GLY A 102 -10.86 2.39 -0.88
C GLY A 102 -10.32 1.52 0.25
N ILE A 103 -10.62 0.22 0.18
CA ILE A 103 -10.33 -0.75 1.23
C ILE A 103 -9.70 -2.01 0.64
N TRP A 104 -8.73 -2.56 1.34
CA TRP A 104 -8.18 -3.89 1.05
C TRP A 104 -8.90 -4.96 1.84
N MET A 105 -8.89 -6.19 1.31
CA MET A 105 -9.57 -7.33 1.92
C MET A 105 -8.68 -8.56 1.95
N ASN A 106 -8.83 -9.37 3.00
CA ASN A 106 -8.25 -10.70 3.14
C ASN A 106 -6.78 -10.77 2.69
N PRO A 107 -5.87 -10.03 3.34
CA PRO A 107 -4.48 -9.94 2.91
C PRO A 107 -3.82 -11.33 2.91
N PRO A 108 -3.02 -11.69 1.90
CA PRO A 108 -2.28 -12.94 1.88
C PRO A 108 -1.40 -13.14 3.12
N THR A 109 -1.02 -14.39 3.39
CA THR A 109 -0.09 -14.74 4.46
C THR A 109 1.17 -13.86 4.40
N ASN A 110 1.72 -13.53 5.58
CA ASN A 110 2.89 -12.64 5.74
C ASN A 110 2.67 -11.18 5.35
N THR A 111 1.43 -10.81 5.01
CA THR A 111 0.99 -9.43 4.84
C THR A 111 -0.11 -9.08 5.84
N LYS A 112 -0.42 -7.80 5.96
CA LYS A 112 -1.49 -7.28 6.80
C LYS A 112 -2.03 -5.99 6.22
N MET A 113 -3.18 -5.58 6.70
CA MET A 113 -3.74 -4.26 6.43
C MET A 113 -3.37 -3.32 7.59
N ILE A 114 -3.10 -2.06 7.27
CA ILE A 114 -2.88 -0.98 8.23
C ILE A 114 -3.79 0.20 7.88
N MET A 115 -3.94 1.10 8.84
CA MET A 115 -4.67 2.35 8.65
C MET A 115 -3.67 3.48 8.39
N CYS A 116 -3.80 4.14 7.25
CA CYS A 116 -3.07 5.35 6.92
C CYS A 116 -3.98 6.60 7.02
N SER A 117 -5.12 6.56 6.33
CA SER A 117 -6.20 7.55 6.36
C SER A 117 -7.49 6.94 6.93
N SER A 118 -7.82 5.73 6.46
CA SER A 118 -9.01 4.95 6.81
C SER A 118 -8.63 3.51 7.14
N ALA A 119 -9.52 2.79 7.84
CA ALA A 119 -9.28 1.41 8.20
C ALA A 119 -9.01 0.55 6.94
N ASN A 120 -7.97 -0.27 6.99
CA ASN A 120 -7.59 -1.22 5.94
C ASN A 120 -7.34 -0.61 4.55
N ASP A 121 -6.92 0.65 4.47
CA ASP A 121 -6.67 1.36 3.21
C ASP A 121 -5.26 1.10 2.61
N THR A 122 -4.41 0.38 3.35
CA THR A 122 -3.02 0.13 2.97
C THR A 122 -2.59 -1.29 3.33
N ILE A 123 -1.95 -1.98 2.38
CA ILE A 123 -1.29 -3.26 2.62
C ILE A 123 0.14 -3.01 3.12
N SER A 124 0.58 -3.80 4.10
CA SER A 124 1.96 -3.87 4.55
C SER A 124 2.43 -5.32 4.77
N HIS A 125 3.74 -5.56 4.91
CA HIS A 125 4.23 -6.85 5.39
C HIS A 125 3.91 -7.03 6.89
N SER A 126 3.69 -8.27 7.34
CA SER A 126 3.54 -8.61 8.76
C SER A 126 4.75 -9.32 9.35
N ASN A 127 5.67 -9.76 8.49
CA ASN A 127 6.99 -10.31 8.82
C ASN A 127 7.92 -10.17 7.59
N THR A 128 9.19 -10.55 7.76
CA THR A 128 10.21 -10.48 6.71
C THR A 128 10.32 -11.75 5.85
N MET A 129 9.36 -12.68 5.94
CA MET A 129 9.32 -13.84 5.05
C MET A 129 9.05 -13.38 3.61
N VAL A 130 9.65 -14.12 2.66
CA VAL A 130 9.53 -13.84 1.24
C VAL A 130 8.09 -14.01 0.78
N LYS A 131 7.65 -13.06 -0.03
CA LYS A 131 6.37 -13.02 -0.73
C LYS A 131 6.68 -13.08 -2.22
N ASN A 132 5.80 -13.67 -3.01
CA ASN A 132 6.00 -13.79 -4.45
C ASN A 132 4.72 -13.41 -5.20
N GLU A 133 4.73 -13.57 -6.52
CA GLU A 133 3.63 -13.21 -7.42
C GLU A 133 2.33 -13.99 -7.20
N SER A 134 2.36 -15.12 -6.47
CA SER A 134 1.14 -15.86 -6.12
C SER A 134 0.27 -15.11 -5.10
N ASN A 135 0.81 -14.07 -4.45
CA ASN A 135 0.03 -13.20 -3.57
C ASN A 135 -0.85 -12.26 -4.39
N VAL A 136 -2.16 -12.51 -4.32
CA VAL A 136 -3.18 -11.64 -4.90
C VAL A 136 -3.78 -10.79 -3.79
N PHE A 137 -3.71 -9.47 -3.96
CA PHE A 137 -4.31 -8.48 -3.08
C PHE A 137 -5.64 -8.04 -3.65
N ILE A 138 -6.69 -8.06 -2.82
CA ILE A 138 -8.04 -7.70 -3.24
C ILE A 138 -8.34 -6.29 -2.74
N TRP A 139 -8.58 -5.37 -3.67
CA TRP A 139 -9.00 -4.00 -3.38
C TRP A 139 -10.46 -3.82 -3.78
N LYS A 140 -11.20 -3.05 -2.98
CA LYS A 140 -12.57 -2.64 -3.28
C LYS A 140 -12.69 -1.12 -3.18
N PRO A 141 -13.37 -0.46 -4.12
CA PRO A 141 -13.69 0.95 -3.98
C PRO A 141 -14.63 1.15 -2.78
N ASP A 142 -14.29 2.12 -1.93
CA ASP A 142 -15.09 2.52 -0.78
C ASP A 142 -15.19 4.05 -0.76
N GLY A 143 -16.40 4.57 -0.93
CA GLY A 143 -16.66 6.02 -1.03
C GLY A 143 -15.99 6.76 -2.20
N ILE A 144 -15.40 6.04 -3.17
CA ILE A 144 -14.65 6.63 -4.30
C ILE A 144 -15.30 6.33 -5.65
N SER A 145 -15.41 7.38 -6.48
CA SER A 145 -15.94 7.37 -7.84
C SER A 145 -14.99 8.11 -8.80
N ALA A 146 -13.71 7.75 -8.77
CA ALA A 146 -12.65 8.41 -9.53
C ALA A 146 -11.64 7.39 -10.05
N ASP A 147 -10.91 7.73 -11.11
CA ASP A 147 -9.78 6.91 -11.55
C ASP A 147 -8.80 6.66 -10.40
N VAL A 148 -8.25 5.46 -10.34
CA VAL A 148 -7.23 5.10 -9.35
C VAL A 148 -5.98 4.58 -10.02
N GLN A 149 -4.86 4.71 -9.30
CA GLN A 149 -3.59 4.09 -9.59
C GLN A 149 -3.11 3.40 -8.32
N PHE A 150 -2.62 2.18 -8.45
CA PHE A 150 -1.98 1.49 -7.35
C PHE A 150 -0.53 1.97 -7.23
N VAL A 151 -0.12 2.29 -6.01
CA VAL A 151 1.20 2.82 -5.67
C VAL A 151 1.88 1.84 -4.72
N LEU A 152 3.08 1.42 -5.10
CA LEU A 152 3.85 0.38 -4.43
C LEU A 152 5.19 0.93 -3.94
N THR A 153 5.51 0.56 -2.71
CA THR A 153 6.88 0.42 -2.24
C THR A 153 7.17 -1.04 -1.98
N VAL A 154 8.30 -1.51 -2.49
CA VAL A 154 8.69 -2.91 -2.42
C VAL A 154 10.15 -3.02 -2.00
N ALA A 155 10.42 -3.88 -1.03
CA ALA A 155 11.76 -4.13 -0.52
C ALA A 155 12.17 -5.58 -0.76
N GLN A 156 13.24 -5.76 -1.53
CA GLN A 156 13.91 -7.06 -1.64
C GLN A 156 14.62 -7.38 -0.32
N ARG A 157 15.28 -6.37 0.27
CA ARG A 157 15.91 -6.42 1.60
C ARG A 157 16.00 -5.01 2.17
N LYS A 158 16.46 -4.88 3.43
CA LYS A 158 16.56 -3.60 4.15
C LYS A 158 17.23 -2.47 3.34
N SER A 159 18.29 -2.80 2.60
CA SER A 159 19.09 -1.85 1.82
C SER A 159 18.73 -1.77 0.33
N ILE A 160 17.83 -2.63 -0.17
CA ILE A 160 17.43 -2.66 -1.58
C ILE A 160 15.92 -2.61 -1.67
N PHE A 161 15.40 -1.44 -2.03
CA PHE A 161 13.98 -1.17 -2.15
C PHE A 161 13.71 -0.11 -3.20
N TRP A 162 12.50 -0.13 -3.74
CA TRP A 162 11.99 0.83 -4.71
C TRP A 162 10.72 1.45 -4.14
N VAL A 163 10.54 2.74 -4.37
CA VAL A 163 9.40 3.51 -3.87
C VAL A 163 8.60 4.07 -5.03
N GLN A 164 7.32 4.37 -4.76
CA GLN A 164 6.40 5.01 -5.70
C GLN A 164 6.36 4.35 -7.09
N GLN A 165 6.50 3.03 -7.13
CA GLN A 165 6.17 2.25 -8.32
C GLN A 165 4.67 2.35 -8.54
N LYS A 166 4.23 2.47 -9.79
CA LYS A 166 2.87 2.86 -10.14
C LYS A 166 2.31 1.90 -11.18
N SER A 167 1.07 1.47 -11.00
CA SER A 167 0.34 0.69 -12.02
C SER A 167 -0.09 1.57 -13.18
N GLY A 168 -0.66 0.98 -14.23
CA GLY A 168 -1.56 1.72 -15.13
C GLY A 168 -2.77 2.29 -14.37
N LEU A 169 -3.49 3.23 -14.98
CA LEU A 169 -4.75 3.72 -14.43
C LEU A 169 -5.81 2.62 -14.49
N VAL A 170 -6.55 2.46 -13.39
CA VAL A 170 -7.81 1.71 -13.37
C VAL A 170 -8.94 2.71 -13.36
N LYS A 171 -9.65 2.78 -14.48
CA LYS A 171 -10.67 3.80 -14.76
C LYS A 171 -11.96 3.51 -14.03
N PHE A 172 -12.59 4.55 -13.49
CA PHE A 172 -13.93 4.40 -12.93
C PHE A 172 -14.98 4.39 -14.04
N ASN A 173 -15.84 3.37 -14.05
CA ASN A 173 -16.96 3.27 -14.98
C ASN A 173 -18.23 3.81 -14.32
N SER A 174 -18.65 5.01 -14.72
CA SER A 174 -19.84 5.70 -14.19
C SER A 174 -21.17 5.09 -14.67
N ALA A 175 -21.17 4.26 -15.73
CA ALA A 175 -22.40 3.74 -16.32
C ALA A 175 -23.14 2.76 -15.40
N SER A 176 -22.40 1.99 -14.61
CA SER A 176 -22.95 1.05 -13.61
C SER A 176 -23.53 1.78 -12.39
N THR A 177 -23.05 2.99 -12.09
CA THR A 177 -23.57 3.83 -11.00
C THR A 177 -24.94 4.41 -11.33
N LEU A 178 -25.16 4.80 -12.58
CA LEU A 178 -26.44 5.29 -13.09
C LEU A 178 -27.49 4.17 -13.15
N ALA A 179 -27.10 2.97 -13.61
CA ALA A 179 -28.01 1.82 -13.64
C ALA A 179 -28.48 1.41 -12.24
N SER A 180 -27.57 1.40 -11.25
CA SER A 180 -27.91 1.06 -9.87
C SER A 180 -28.80 2.11 -9.22
N SER A 181 -28.54 3.41 -9.46
CA SER A 181 -29.35 4.49 -8.89
C SER A 181 -30.75 4.58 -9.51
N VAL A 182 -30.88 4.37 -10.83
CA VAL A 182 -32.18 4.26 -11.51
C VAL A 182 -32.99 3.08 -10.98
N LEU A 183 -32.36 1.91 -10.77
CA LEU A 183 -33.06 0.72 -10.26
C LEU A 183 -33.59 0.94 -8.83
N THR A 184 -32.81 1.52 -7.93
CA THR A 184 -33.27 1.88 -6.58
C THR A 184 -34.42 2.90 -6.61
N LEU A 185 -34.35 3.88 -7.52
CA LEU A 185 -35.39 4.90 -7.65
C LEU A 185 -36.72 4.27 -8.11
N VAL A 186 -36.68 3.42 -9.14
CA VAL A 186 -37.87 2.71 -9.66
C VAL A 186 -38.51 1.83 -8.59
N LEU A 187 -37.71 1.09 -7.81
CA LEU A 187 -38.22 0.27 -6.70
C LEU A 187 -38.87 1.11 -5.60
N SER A 188 -38.29 2.27 -5.27
CA SER A 188 -38.88 3.19 -4.27
C SER A 188 -40.20 3.81 -4.74
N PHE A 189 -40.31 4.17 -6.02
CA PHE A 189 -41.57 4.66 -6.59
C PHE A 189 -42.63 3.56 -6.69
N SER A 190 -42.23 2.32 -6.98
CA SER A 190 -43.16 1.18 -7.06
C SER A 190 -43.77 0.85 -5.70
N PHE A 191 -42.99 0.93 -4.62
CA PHE A 191 -43.48 0.75 -3.25
C PHE A 191 -44.40 1.89 -2.79
N ALA A 192 -44.13 3.13 -3.21
CA ALA A 192 -44.96 4.29 -2.87
C ALA A 192 -46.34 4.29 -3.58
N LEU A 193 -46.49 3.52 -4.67
CA LEU A 193 -47.77 3.39 -5.41
C LEU A 193 -48.64 2.22 -4.92
N LEU A 194 -48.14 1.41 -3.98
CA LEU A 194 -48.81 0.24 -3.40
C LEU A 194 -49.35 0.50 -1.97
N LEU A 195 -49.32 1.76 -1.51
CA LEU A 195 -49.89 2.27 -0.26
C LEU A 195 -50.94 3.32 -0.57
#